data_AF-A0A3R5Z6Z0-F1
#
_entry.id   AF-A0A3R5Z6Z0-F1
#
_cell.length_a   1.000
_cell.length_b   1.000
_cell.length_c   1.000
_cell.angle_alpha   90.00
_cell.angle_beta   90.00
_cell.angle_gamma   90.00
#
_symmetry.space_group_name_H-M   'P 1'
#
loop_
_entity.id
_entity.type
_entity.pdbx_description
1 polymer ?
#
loop_
_entity_poly.entity_id
_entity_poly.type
_entity_poly.pdbx_seq_one_letter_code
_entity_poly.pdbx_strand_id
1 'polypeptide(L)'
;MKKSTQVSEKIPTANRQYKDTVFRMLFSEKENLLSLYNAVTGNHYQNAEALKIVTLENAIYMGMKNDLAFMLETNIYLYEHQSTINPNIPLRDLIYIGIEYQQFVNDKSLYLSKLQ
;
A
#
# COMPACT_ATOMS: atom_id res chain seq x y z
N MET A 1 -4.65 18.60 19.97
CA MET A 1 -5.56 17.57 19.42
C MET A 1 -5.34 17.46 17.92
N LYS A 2 -4.62 16.43 17.44
CA LYS A 2 -4.57 16.13 16.01
C LYS A 2 -5.90 15.48 15.63
N LYS A 3 -6.65 16.10 14.73
CA LYS A 3 -7.94 15.63 14.22
C LYS A 3 -7.69 14.32 13.47
N SER A 4 -8.20 13.21 13.98
CA SER A 4 -8.28 11.95 13.24
C SER A 4 -9.32 12.13 12.14
N THR A 5 -8.88 12.46 10.93
CA THR A 5 -9.74 12.52 9.76
C THR A 5 -10.21 11.10 9.45
N GLN A 6 -11.44 10.77 9.79
CA GLN A 6 -12.12 9.60 9.25
C GLN A 6 -12.48 9.92 7.81
N VAL A 7 -11.69 9.40 6.87
CA VAL A 7 -11.96 9.49 5.44
C VAL A 7 -12.90 8.35 5.07
N SER A 8 -14.05 8.69 4.46
CA SER A 8 -15.01 7.73 3.95
C SER A 8 -14.36 6.90 2.83
N GLU A 9 -14.20 5.60 3.08
CA GLU A 9 -13.76 4.58 2.12
C GLU A 9 -14.79 4.49 0.98
N LYS A 10 -14.58 5.23 -0.11
CA LYS A 10 -15.28 4.94 -1.37
C LYS A 10 -14.59 3.75 -2.04
N ILE A 11 -15.26 2.62 -2.08
CA ILE A 11 -14.86 1.44 -2.85
C ILE A 11 -14.53 1.87 -4.29
N PRO A 12 -13.35 1.51 -4.84
CA PRO A 12 -12.99 1.86 -6.21
C PRO A 12 -14.00 1.24 -7.19
N THR A 13 -14.57 2.04 -8.09
CA THR A 13 -15.43 1.52 -9.15
C THR A 13 -14.59 0.99 -10.30
N ALA A 14 -14.74 -0.29 -10.66
CA ALA A 14 -14.00 -0.90 -11.76
C ALA A 14 -14.12 -0.12 -13.08
N ASN A 15 -12.97 0.26 -13.66
CA ASN A 15 -12.87 0.77 -15.02
C ASN A 15 -12.53 -0.38 -15.98
N ARG A 16 -13.43 -0.68 -16.92
CA ARG A 16 -13.26 -1.78 -17.87
C ARG A 16 -12.05 -1.62 -18.80
N GLN A 17 -11.56 -0.40 -19.01
CA GLN A 17 -10.39 -0.14 -19.85
C GLN A 17 -9.06 -0.28 -19.09
N TYR A 18 -9.09 -0.20 -17.76
CA TYR A 18 -7.90 -0.23 -16.91
C TYR A 18 -8.04 -1.33 -15.85
N LYS A 19 -7.45 -2.50 -16.11
CA LYS A 19 -7.55 -3.69 -15.24
C LYS A 19 -7.02 -3.45 -13.82
N ASP A 20 -6.14 -2.48 -13.66
CA ASP A 20 -5.67 -2.02 -12.37
C ASP A 20 -6.79 -1.62 -11.40
N THR A 21 -7.86 -0.99 -11.91
CA THR A 21 -9.00 -0.61 -11.07
C THR A 21 -9.76 -1.84 -10.57
N VAL A 22 -9.78 -2.94 -11.35
CA VAL A 22 -10.37 -4.22 -10.92
C VAL A 22 -9.50 -4.85 -9.83
N PHE A 23 -8.18 -4.83 -9.98
CA PHE A 23 -7.24 -5.32 -8.97
C PHE A 23 -7.48 -4.63 -7.63
N ARG A 24 -7.54 -3.30 -7.63
CA ARG A 24 -7.82 -2.52 -6.41
C ARG A 24 -9.21 -2.74 -5.84
N MET A 25 -10.23 -2.87 -6.70
CA MET A 25 -11.60 -3.15 -6.24
C MET A 25 -11.69 -4.54 -5.58
N LEU A 26 -10.99 -5.54 -6.10
CA LEU A 26 -11.01 -6.88 -5.52
C LEU A 26 -10.30 -6.93 -4.17
N PHE A 27 -9.13 -6.30 -4.09
CA PHE A 27 -8.25 -6.34 -2.92
C PHE A 27 -8.43 -5.15 -1.96
N SER A 28 -9.51 -4.38 -2.11
CA SER A 28 -9.94 -3.43 -1.07
C SER A 28 -10.55 -4.15 0.14
N GLU A 29 -11.12 -5.35 -0.06
CA GLU A 29 -11.61 -6.21 1.01
C GLU A 29 -10.45 -6.93 1.69
N LYS A 30 -10.40 -6.91 3.03
CA LYS A 30 -9.27 -7.45 3.81
C LYS A 30 -9.08 -8.96 3.59
N GLU A 31 -10.16 -9.71 3.44
CA GLU A 31 -10.13 -11.15 3.22
C GLU A 31 -9.47 -11.49 1.88
N ASN A 32 -9.79 -10.73 0.85
CA ASN A 32 -9.19 -10.89 -0.47
C ASN A 32 -7.72 -10.49 -0.43
N LEU A 33 -7.38 -9.40 0.28
CA LEU A 33 -5.99 -8.97 0.46
C LEU A 33 -5.15 -10.01 1.20
N LEU A 34 -5.72 -10.66 2.23
CA LEU A 34 -5.06 -11.76 2.95
C LEU A 34 -4.83 -12.98 2.05
N SER A 35 -5.82 -13.30 1.21
CA SER A 35 -5.70 -14.38 0.22
C SER A 35 -4.56 -14.12 -0.76
N LEU A 36 -4.45 -12.89 -1.27
CA LEU A 36 -3.33 -12.47 -2.13
C LEU A 36 -1.98 -12.59 -1.43
N TYR A 37 -1.88 -12.08 -0.21
CA TYR A 37 -0.67 -12.17 0.60
C TYR A 37 -0.22 -13.63 0.79
N ASN A 38 -1.14 -14.50 1.21
CA ASN A 38 -0.88 -15.92 1.41
C ASN A 38 -0.42 -16.60 0.11
N ALA A 39 -1.07 -16.29 -1.02
CA ALA A 39 -0.72 -16.86 -2.33
C ALA A 39 0.68 -16.43 -2.80
N VAL A 40 1.07 -15.17 -2.60
CA VAL A 40 2.38 -14.65 -3.01
C VAL A 40 3.51 -15.18 -2.11
N THR A 41 3.25 -15.29 -0.81
CA THR A 41 4.30 -15.64 0.18
C THR A 41 4.35 -17.12 0.53
N GLY A 42 3.33 -17.91 0.18
CA GLY A 42 3.19 -19.30 0.60
C GLY A 42 2.74 -19.48 2.05
N ASN A 43 2.28 -18.40 2.70
CA ASN A 43 1.78 -18.43 4.07
C ASN A 43 0.28 -18.81 4.14
N HIS A 44 -0.22 -19.03 5.35
CA HIS A 44 -1.59 -19.51 5.61
C HIS A 44 -2.30 -18.76 6.74
N TYR A 45 -2.18 -17.43 6.78
CA TYR A 45 -2.91 -16.61 7.75
C TYR A 45 -4.42 -16.72 7.54
N GLN A 46 -5.17 -16.74 8.65
CA GLN A 46 -6.63 -16.85 8.63
C GLN A 46 -7.33 -15.58 9.16
N ASN A 47 -6.62 -14.73 9.90
CA ASN A 47 -7.19 -13.55 10.52
C ASN A 47 -6.95 -12.31 9.65
N ALA A 48 -7.95 -11.91 8.85
CA ALA A 48 -7.89 -10.73 8.01
C ALA A 48 -7.81 -9.42 8.82
N GLU A 49 -8.29 -9.41 10.06
CA GLU A 49 -8.18 -8.23 10.95
C GLU A 49 -6.75 -7.95 11.41
N ALA A 50 -5.82 -8.90 11.25
CA ALA A 50 -4.40 -8.66 11.47
C ALA A 50 -3.80 -7.73 10.40
N LEU A 51 -4.44 -7.61 9.23
CA LEU A 51 -4.03 -6.66 8.19
C LEU A 51 -4.44 -5.25 8.57
N LYS A 52 -3.45 -4.37 8.61
CA LYS A 52 -3.68 -2.94 8.66
C LYS A 52 -3.45 -2.36 7.27
N ILE A 53 -4.54 -2.09 6.56
CA ILE A 53 -4.49 -1.36 5.30
C ILE A 53 -3.98 0.06 5.61
N VAL A 54 -2.86 0.43 5.01
CA VAL A 54 -2.30 1.77 5.14
C VAL A 54 -2.70 2.48 3.86
N THR A 55 -3.95 2.94 3.81
CA THR A 55 -4.57 3.30 2.54
C THR A 55 -3.78 4.40 1.83
N LEU A 56 -3.34 4.04 0.62
CA LEU A 56 -2.67 4.83 -0.42
C LEU A 56 -3.57 5.94 -0.99
N GLU A 57 -3.89 6.96 -0.19
CA GLU A 57 -4.47 8.20 -0.73
C GLU A 57 -3.47 9.35 -0.85
N ASN A 58 -2.36 9.32 -0.11
CA ASN A 58 -1.42 10.46 -0.09
C ASN A 58 0.06 10.08 -0.10
N ALA A 59 0.43 8.80 -0.04
CA ALA A 59 1.84 8.46 0.09
C ALA A 59 2.60 8.66 -1.22
N ILE A 60 2.02 8.38 -2.41
CA ILE A 60 2.87 8.26 -3.59
C ILE A 60 2.22 8.69 -4.89
N TYR A 61 2.56 9.91 -5.27
CA TYR A 61 2.24 10.56 -6.53
C TYR A 61 0.77 11.00 -6.72
N MET A 62 0.61 12.31 -6.90
CA MET A 62 -0.62 12.96 -7.32
C MET A 62 -1.06 12.43 -8.71
N GLY A 63 -1.88 11.38 -8.76
CA GLY A 63 -2.70 11.12 -9.96
C GLY A 63 -3.09 9.68 -10.28
N MET A 64 -2.36 8.66 -9.84
CA MET A 64 -2.68 7.27 -10.20
C MET A 64 -2.68 6.34 -9.01
N LYS A 65 -3.90 5.96 -8.64
CA LYS A 65 -4.27 5.02 -7.59
C LYS A 65 -4.15 3.60 -8.16
N ASN A 66 -2.96 2.99 -8.18
CA ASN A 66 -2.72 1.65 -8.76
C ASN A 66 -2.08 0.62 -7.81
N ASP A 67 -1.65 1.08 -6.65
CA ASP A 67 -0.90 0.33 -5.66
C ASP A 67 -1.81 -0.16 -4.52
N LEU A 68 -1.37 -1.22 -3.84
CA LEU A 68 -1.87 -1.70 -2.55
C LEU A 68 -0.71 -1.68 -1.54
N ALA A 69 -0.93 -1.02 -0.41
CA ALA A 69 0.02 -0.96 0.71
C ALA A 69 -0.69 -1.38 1.98
N PHE A 70 -0.10 -2.35 2.68
CA PHE A 70 -0.64 -2.84 3.94
C PHE A 70 0.48 -3.31 4.85
N MET A 71 0.21 -3.25 6.14
CA MET A 71 1.07 -3.81 7.17
C MET A 71 0.49 -5.14 7.65
N LEU A 72 1.38 -6.11 7.85
CA LEU A 72 1.12 -7.34 8.57
C LEU A 72 2.31 -7.58 9.51
N GLU A 73 2.02 -7.78 10.79
CA GLU A 73 3.04 -7.84 11.85
C GLU A 73 3.93 -6.58 11.86
N THR A 74 5.23 -6.73 11.63
CA THR A 74 6.23 -5.66 11.57
C THR A 74 6.66 -5.32 10.14
N ASN A 75 5.99 -5.88 9.13
CA ASN A 75 6.38 -5.77 7.74
C ASN A 75 5.40 -4.89 6.94
N ILE A 76 5.95 -4.13 5.99
CA ILE A 76 5.18 -3.35 5.01
C ILE A 76 5.22 -4.11 3.69
N TYR A 77 4.05 -4.33 3.10
CA TYR A 77 3.89 -5.00 1.82
C TYR A 77 3.33 -4.03 0.80
N LEU A 78 3.97 -3.99 -0.37
CA LEU A 78 3.60 -3.18 -1.52
C LEU A 78 3.32 -4.11 -2.70
N TYR A 79 2.10 -4.05 -3.24
CA TYR A 79 1.73 -4.76 -4.46
C TYR A 79 1.22 -3.78 -5.50
N GLU A 80 1.71 -3.94 -6.73
CA GLU A 80 1.24 -3.15 -7.86
C GLU A 80 0.89 -4.07 -9.03
N HIS A 81 -0.30 -3.89 -9.58
CA HIS A 81 -0.72 -4.58 -10.79
C HIS A 81 -0.34 -3.76 -12.02
N GLN A 82 0.25 -4.39 -13.04
CA GLN A 82 0.57 -3.75 -14.31
C GLN A 82 -0.23 -4.36 -15.46
N SER A 83 -1.08 -3.55 -16.10
CA SER A 83 -1.80 -3.97 -17.31
C SER A 83 -0.91 -3.98 -18.56
N THR A 84 0.15 -3.17 -18.53
CA THR A 84 1.19 -3.05 -19.56
C THR A 84 2.53 -3.04 -18.85
N ILE A 85 3.53 -3.76 -19.39
CA ILE A 85 4.87 -3.80 -18.80
C ILE A 85 5.45 -2.39 -18.73
N ASN A 86 5.90 -2.00 -17.55
CA ASN A 86 6.59 -0.74 -17.31
C ASN A 86 8.00 -1.04 -16.77
N PRO A 87 9.08 -0.69 -17.49
CA PRO A 87 10.44 -0.96 -17.05
C PRO A 87 10.86 -0.14 -15.83
N ASN A 88 10.13 0.93 -15.50
CA ASN A 88 10.44 1.80 -14.35
C ASN A 88 9.87 1.31 -13.02
N ILE A 89 9.21 0.14 -12.99
CA ILE A 89 8.66 -0.48 -11.77
C ILE A 89 9.69 -0.53 -10.63
N PRO A 90 10.93 -1.02 -10.83
CA PRO A 90 11.87 -1.14 -9.72
C PRO A 90 12.26 0.23 -9.09
N LEU A 91 12.37 1.27 -9.92
CA LEU A 91 12.66 2.62 -9.43
C LEU A 91 11.48 3.18 -8.63
N ARG A 92 10.26 2.92 -9.11
CA ARG A 92 9.05 3.35 -8.41
C ARG A 92 8.92 2.63 -7.07
N ASP A 93 9.13 1.32 -7.03
CA ASP A 93 9.13 0.53 -5.80
C ASP A 93 10.14 1.06 -4.76
N LEU A 94 11.35 1.43 -5.20
CA LEU A 94 12.35 2.03 -4.31
C LEU A 94 11.87 3.35 -3.70
N ILE A 95 11.28 4.23 -4.51
CA ILE A 95 10.70 5.49 -4.03
C ILE A 95 9.59 5.20 -3.03
N TYR A 96 8.79 4.17 -3.28
CA TYR A 96 7.64 3.81 -2.46
C TYR A 96 8.07 3.39 -1.07
N ILE A 97 9.03 2.47 -1.01
CA ILE A 97 9.66 2.04 0.25
C ILE A 97 10.20 3.26 0.99
N GLY A 98 10.93 4.15 0.32
CA GLY A 98 11.50 5.35 0.95
C GLY A 98 10.45 6.24 1.62
N ILE A 99 9.31 6.48 0.95
CA ILE A 99 8.24 7.34 1.49
C ILE A 99 7.48 6.64 2.62
N GLU A 100 7.20 5.34 2.51
CA GLU A 100 6.57 4.58 3.59
C GLU A 100 7.43 4.61 4.87
N TYR A 101 8.73 4.37 4.77
CA TYR A 101 9.63 4.46 5.92
C TYR A 101 9.76 5.88 6.47
N GLN A 102 9.68 6.91 5.62
CA GLN A 102 9.70 8.30 6.07
C GLN A 102 8.58 8.61 7.06
N GLN A 103 7.40 7.98 6.92
CA GLN A 103 6.28 8.19 7.86
C GLN A 103 6.59 7.73 9.30
N PHE A 104 7.59 6.86 9.48
CA PHE A 104 8.01 6.34 10.79
C PHE A 104 9.18 7.11 11.40
N VAL A 105 9.78 8.06 10.67
CA VAL A 105 10.92 8.87 11.13
C VAL A 105 10.44 10.30 11.37
N ASN A 106 10.92 10.95 12.43
CA ASN A 106 10.65 12.38 12.61
C ASN A 106 11.46 13.18 11.59
N ASP A 107 10.86 14.16 10.90
CA ASP A 107 11.53 14.93 9.83
C ASP A 107 12.90 15.47 10.24
N LYS A 108 13.05 15.85 11.52
CA LYS A 108 14.33 16.32 12.07
C LYS A 108 15.35 15.21 12.24
N SER A 109 14.93 14.00 12.65
CA SER A 109 15.85 12.88 12.93
C SER A 109 16.42 12.25 11.67
N LEU A 110 15.74 12.37 10.52
CA LEU A 110 16.25 11.88 9.23
C LEU A 110 17.60 12.49 8.84
N TYR A 111 17.85 13.74 9.27
CA TYR A 111 19.08 14.49 8.96
C TYR A 111 20.05 14.58 10.14
N LEU A 112 19.79 13.88 11.25
CA LEU A 112 20.70 13.83 12.38
C LEU A 112 21.82 12.82 12.13
N SER A 113 23.02 13.15 12.60
CA SER A 113 24.20 12.27 12.52
C SER A 113 24.22 11.14 13.57
N LYS A 114 23.17 11.03 14.40
CA LYS A 114 23.04 10.06 15.48
C LYS A 114 21.60 9.55 15.59
N LEU A 115 21.44 8.25 15.83
CA LEU A 115 20.16 7.62 16.17
C LEU A 115 19.67 8.13 17.54
N GLN A 116 18.36 8.38 17.66
CA GLN A 116 17.71 8.76 18.92
C GLN A 116 17.30 7.54 19.74
#